data_AF-A0A1M6TEG4-F1
#
_entry.id   AF-A0A1M6TEG4-F1
#
_cell.length_a   1.000
_cell.length_b   1.000
_cell.length_c   1.000
_cell.angle_alpha   90.00
_cell.angle_beta   90.00
_cell.angle_gamma   90.00
#
_symmetry.space_group_name_H-M   'P 1'
#
loop_
_entity.id
_entity.type
_entity.pdbx_description
1 polymer ?
#
loop_
_entity_poly.entity_id
_entity_poly.type
_entity_poly.pdbx_seq_one_letter_code
_entity_poly.pdbx_strand_id
1 'polypeptide(L)'
;MFPNYFFRMPVYPIMNSPIGENAMMGLPREQQEAELGQDTPITGFGTGEPSLQFEAGPPVQDDINYLQGYLRTHIGQYVKIEFLIGTNLFIDKEGILEKVGISYVVLKEAGTGNELIADLYSIKFVTVSRNGLNANKKF
;
A
#
# COMPACT_ATOMS: atom_id res chain seq x y z
N MET A 1 30.88 -0.09 31.52
CA MET A 1 31.59 0.33 30.29
C MET A 1 30.76 -0.21 29.12
N PHE A 2 29.96 0.62 28.47
CA PHE A 2 29.05 0.19 27.40
C PHE A 2 29.72 0.43 26.03
N PRO A 3 29.66 -0.51 25.07
CA PRO A 3 30.21 -0.28 23.73
C PRO A 3 29.28 0.62 22.90
N ASN A 4 29.87 1.63 22.25
CA ASN A 4 29.21 2.50 21.28
C ASN A 4 28.97 1.75 19.96
N TYR A 5 27.71 1.53 19.59
CA TYR A 5 27.31 1.08 18.27
C TYR A 5 26.83 2.26 17.42
N PHE A 6 27.73 3.19 17.08
CA PHE A 6 27.44 4.15 16.02
C PHE A 6 27.59 3.44 14.68
N PHE A 7 26.44 2.99 14.19
CA PHE A 7 26.23 2.44 12.86
C PHE A 7 26.63 3.49 11.81
N ARG A 8 27.55 3.11 10.93
CA ARG A 8 28.06 3.90 9.82
C ARG A 8 26.97 3.96 8.74
N MET A 9 26.08 4.95 8.78
CA MET A 9 25.10 5.16 7.70
C MET A 9 25.80 5.73 6.45
N PRO A 10 25.46 5.26 5.24
CA PRO A 10 25.90 5.92 4.01
C PRO A 10 25.18 7.27 3.87
N VAL A 11 25.95 8.32 3.56
CA VAL A 11 25.45 9.66 3.24
C VAL A 11 24.85 9.60 1.84
N TYR A 12 23.55 9.84 1.70
CA TYR A 12 22.94 10.08 0.39
C TYR A 12 23.30 11.50 -0.07
N PRO A 13 23.68 11.71 -1.35
CA PRO A 13 23.86 13.05 -1.88
C PRO A 13 22.51 13.79 -1.89
N ILE A 14 22.49 14.97 -1.30
CA ILE A 14 21.36 15.91 -1.38
C ILE A 14 21.27 16.40 -2.83
N MET A 15 20.23 15.99 -3.55
CA MET A 15 19.88 16.60 -4.84
C MET A 15 19.34 18.01 -4.58
N ASN A 16 20.10 19.01 -4.99
CA ASN A 16 19.71 20.42 -4.94
C ASN A 16 18.77 20.70 -6.12
N SER A 17 17.46 20.55 -5.93
CA SER A 17 16.48 21.04 -6.90
C SER A 17 16.47 22.57 -6.89
N PRO A 18 16.65 23.27 -8.02
CA PRO A 18 16.48 24.71 -8.05
C PRO A 18 15.01 25.03 -7.79
N ILE A 19 14.79 25.83 -6.75
CA ILE A 19 13.50 26.43 -6.41
C ILE A 19 13.11 27.32 -7.60
N GLY A 20 12.04 26.95 -8.32
CA GLY A 20 11.45 27.77 -9.36
C GLY A 20 10.82 29.01 -8.75
N GLU A 21 11.52 30.13 -8.82
CA GLU A 21 11.06 31.43 -8.37
C GLU A 21 10.25 32.08 -9.51
N ASN A 22 8.92 32.01 -9.42
CA ASN A 22 8.03 32.81 -10.26
C ASN A 22 7.53 34.01 -9.42
N ALA A 23 8.10 35.20 -9.66
CA ALA A 23 7.59 36.47 -9.15
C ALA A 23 7.84 37.65 -10.13
N MET A 24 6.79 37.98 -10.89
CA MET A 24 6.28 39.28 -11.39
C MET A 24 7.20 40.48 -11.80
N MET A 25 6.93 40.99 -13.03
CA MET A 25 6.73 42.40 -13.49
C MET A 25 7.59 42.90 -14.69
N GLY A 26 6.90 43.38 -15.75
CA GLY A 26 7.37 44.47 -16.63
C GLY A 26 7.39 44.19 -18.15
N LEU A 27 6.53 44.88 -18.91
CA LEU A 27 6.50 44.98 -20.40
C LEU A 27 7.47 46.08 -20.90
N PRO A 28 8.00 46.07 -22.15
CA PRO A 28 7.18 46.33 -23.36
C PRO A 28 7.50 45.50 -24.63
N ARG A 29 6.57 45.62 -25.58
CA ARG A 29 6.47 44.93 -26.88
C ARG A 29 7.56 45.35 -27.88
N GLU A 30 8.06 44.39 -28.65
CA GLU A 30 8.51 44.61 -30.03
C GLU A 30 7.86 43.59 -30.97
N GLN A 31 7.44 44.08 -32.12
CA GLN A 31 6.61 43.45 -33.13
C GLN A 31 7.47 42.61 -34.09
N GLN A 32 6.98 41.45 -34.53
CA GLN A 32 7.20 40.74 -35.81
C GLN A 32 7.12 39.24 -35.56
N GLU A 33 6.46 38.37 -36.32
CA GLU A 33 5.57 38.46 -37.47
C GLU A 33 4.93 37.06 -37.53
N ALA A 34 3.63 36.96 -37.82
CA ALA A 34 3.01 35.67 -38.11
C ALA A 34 3.32 35.31 -39.55
N GLU A 35 4.10 34.26 -39.79
CA GLU A 35 4.18 33.64 -41.11
C GLU A 35 3.82 32.15 -41.09
N LEU A 36 2.88 31.86 -41.97
CA LEU A 36 2.28 30.58 -42.32
C LEU A 36 3.27 29.78 -43.19
N GLY A 37 3.63 28.56 -42.79
CA GLY A 37 4.59 27.72 -43.52
C GLY A 37 4.29 26.22 -43.42
N GLN A 38 3.55 25.75 -44.42
CA GLN A 38 3.27 24.39 -44.93
C GLN A 38 3.91 23.13 -44.30
N ASP A 39 3.05 22.12 -44.17
CA ASP A 39 3.31 20.68 -44.06
C ASP A 39 4.50 20.18 -44.91
N THR A 40 5.40 19.43 -44.27
CA THR A 40 5.93 18.18 -44.85
C THR A 40 6.08 17.12 -43.75
N PRO A 41 5.62 15.88 -43.95
CA PRO A 41 5.84 14.80 -43.00
C PRO A 41 7.27 14.27 -43.19
N ILE A 42 8.16 14.51 -42.23
CA ILE A 42 9.42 13.75 -42.17
C ILE A 42 9.09 12.39 -41.54
N THR A 43 8.77 11.42 -42.40
CA THR A 43 8.98 10.00 -42.14
C THR A 43 10.48 9.75 -41.97
N GLY A 44 10.94 9.79 -40.73
CA GLY A 44 12.29 9.40 -40.32
C GLY A 44 12.30 7.99 -39.74
N PHE A 45 13.07 7.10 -40.37
CA PHE A 45 13.30 5.74 -39.91
C PHE A 45 13.94 5.71 -38.51
N GLY A 46 13.21 5.12 -37.55
CA GLY A 46 13.74 4.16 -36.59
C GLY A 46 14.81 4.61 -35.60
N THR A 47 14.38 5.19 -34.48
CA THR A 47 14.79 4.65 -33.18
C THR A 47 13.51 4.39 -32.40
N GLY A 48 12.80 3.33 -32.80
CA GLY A 48 11.79 2.75 -31.93
C GLY A 48 12.50 2.17 -30.74
N GLU A 49 12.79 3.01 -29.74
CA GLU A 49 13.03 2.55 -28.38
C GLU A 49 11.89 1.58 -28.07
N PRO A 50 12.16 0.29 -27.79
CA PRO A 50 11.12 -0.55 -27.26
C PRO A 50 10.72 0.10 -25.95
N SER A 51 9.51 0.67 -25.89
CA SER A 51 8.93 1.11 -24.64
C SER A 51 8.82 -0.14 -23.77
N LEU A 52 9.82 -0.35 -22.90
CA LEU A 52 9.76 -1.35 -21.84
C LEU A 52 8.60 -0.92 -20.94
N GLN A 53 7.41 -1.40 -21.28
CA GLN A 53 6.22 -1.24 -20.46
C GLN A 53 6.49 -2.12 -19.24
N PHE A 54 7.02 -1.51 -18.18
CA PHE A 54 7.17 -2.19 -16.91
C PHE A 54 5.76 -2.35 -16.33
N GLU A 55 5.11 -3.45 -16.69
CA GLU A 55 3.88 -3.85 -16.03
C GLU A 55 4.29 -4.22 -14.61
N ALA A 56 3.89 -3.37 -13.66
CA ALA A 56 4.06 -3.70 -12.25
C ALA A 56 3.35 -5.04 -12.03
N GLY A 57 4.13 -6.08 -11.73
CA GLY A 57 3.57 -7.36 -11.33
C GLY A 57 2.61 -7.17 -10.16
N PRO A 58 1.68 -8.11 -9.94
CA PRO A 58 0.76 -8.02 -8.80
C PRO A 58 1.55 -7.74 -7.52
N PRO A 59 1.02 -6.90 -6.61
CA PRO A 59 1.69 -6.62 -5.35
C PRO A 59 2.05 -7.93 -4.66
N VAL A 60 3.29 -8.04 -4.19
CA VAL A 60 3.77 -9.24 -3.49
C VAL A 60 2.83 -9.65 -2.33
N GLN A 61 2.17 -8.67 -1.71
CA GLN A 61 1.21 -8.86 -0.62
C GLN A 61 -0.10 -9.55 -1.05
N ASP A 62 -0.44 -9.57 -2.34
CA ASP A 62 -1.62 -10.27 -2.85
C ASP A 62 -1.33 -11.75 -3.16
N ASP A 63 -0.06 -12.18 -3.13
CA ASP A 63 0.31 -13.59 -3.27
C ASP A 63 -0.10 -14.38 -2.01
N ILE A 64 -0.80 -15.50 -2.22
CA ILE A 64 -1.32 -16.40 -1.18
C ILE A 64 -0.21 -16.98 -0.28
N ASN A 65 1.04 -16.98 -0.73
CA ASN A 65 2.19 -17.42 0.06
C ASN A 65 2.53 -16.43 1.19
N TYR A 66 1.95 -15.23 1.20
CA TYR A 66 2.05 -14.27 2.28
C TYR A 66 0.79 -14.27 3.15
N LEU A 67 0.95 -13.94 4.43
CA LEU A 67 -0.18 -13.87 5.37
C LEU A 67 -1.28 -12.92 4.88
N GLN A 68 -0.92 -11.79 4.25
CA GLN A 68 -1.92 -10.87 3.70
C GLN A 68 -2.77 -11.52 2.61
N GLY A 69 -2.12 -12.16 1.63
CA GLY A 69 -2.77 -12.88 0.54
C GLY A 69 -3.63 -14.03 1.06
N TYR A 70 -3.10 -14.81 2.01
CA TYR A 70 -3.85 -15.91 2.61
C TYR A 70 -5.09 -15.43 3.38
N LEU A 71 -4.98 -14.40 4.22
CA LEU A 71 -6.12 -13.85 4.97
C LEU A 71 -7.20 -13.24 4.06
N ARG A 72 -6.85 -12.72 2.86
CA ARG A 72 -7.85 -12.24 1.89
C ARG A 72 -8.82 -13.34 1.46
N THR A 73 -8.38 -14.60 1.42
CA THR A 73 -9.26 -15.74 1.08
C THR A 73 -10.34 -16.00 2.13
N HIS A 74 -10.22 -15.39 3.31
CA HIS A 74 -11.13 -15.51 4.44
C HIS A 74 -11.96 -14.25 4.70
N ILE A 75 -11.90 -13.24 3.82
CA ILE A 75 -12.76 -12.05 3.93
C ILE A 75 -14.24 -12.48 3.90
N GLY A 76 -15.05 -11.89 4.79
CA GLY A 76 -16.46 -12.21 5.00
C GLY A 76 -16.71 -13.36 5.98
N GLN A 77 -15.66 -14.05 6.46
CA GLN A 77 -15.79 -15.11 7.45
C GLN A 77 -15.67 -14.58 8.88
N TYR A 78 -16.33 -15.24 9.83
CA TYR A 78 -16.14 -14.95 11.24
C TYR A 78 -14.80 -15.52 11.70
N VAL A 79 -13.97 -14.67 12.27
CA VAL A 79 -12.63 -15.02 12.74
C VAL A 79 -12.44 -14.59 14.18
N LYS A 80 -11.60 -15.34 14.89
CA LYS A 80 -10.98 -14.93 16.14
C LYS A 80 -9.49 -14.76 15.89
N ILE A 81 -8.96 -13.59 16.22
CA ILE A 81 -7.56 -13.23 16.03
C ILE A 81 -6.93 -13.02 17.41
N GLU A 82 -5.81 -13.70 17.66
CA GLU A 82 -5.00 -13.54 18.88
C GLU A 82 -3.75 -12.72 18.55
N PHE A 83 -3.59 -11.61 19.25
CA PHE A 83 -2.45 -10.70 19.12
C PHE A 83 -1.46 -10.90 20.25
N LEU A 84 -0.17 -10.95 19.90
CA LEU A 84 0.92 -10.93 20.87
C LEU A 84 1.20 -9.48 21.27
N ILE A 85 1.08 -9.17 22.56
CA ILE A 85 1.43 -7.88 23.15
C ILE A 85 2.67 -8.07 24.02
N GLY A 86 3.76 -7.37 23.70
CA GLY A 86 5.04 -7.58 24.37
C GLY A 86 5.62 -8.95 24.07
N THR A 87 6.03 -9.70 25.10
CA THR A 87 6.74 -10.98 24.92
C THR A 87 5.91 -12.22 25.21
N ASN A 88 4.86 -12.14 26.03
CA ASN A 88 4.10 -13.31 26.48
C ASN A 88 2.61 -13.05 26.74
N LEU A 89 2.09 -11.87 26.43
CA LEU A 89 0.67 -11.56 26.63
C LEU A 89 -0.09 -11.76 25.32
N PHE A 90 -1.22 -12.47 25.39
CA PHE A 90 -2.15 -12.60 24.28
C PHE A 90 -3.43 -11.83 24.58
N ILE A 91 -3.92 -11.10 23.59
CA ILE A 91 -5.26 -10.51 23.59
C ILE A 91 -6.00 -10.99 22.34
N ASP A 92 -7.25 -11.38 22.50
CA ASP A 92 -8.08 -11.81 21.38
C ASP A 92 -9.13 -10.77 21.00
N LYS A 93 -9.44 -10.76 19.69
CA LYS A 93 -10.53 -10.00 19.09
C LYS A 93 -11.25 -10.88 18.08
N GLU A 94 -12.56 -10.71 17.98
CA GLU A 94 -13.38 -11.53 17.11
C GLU A 94 -14.43 -10.70 16.36
N GLY A 95 -14.80 -11.17 15.17
CA GLY A 95 -15.72 -10.48 14.29
C GLY A 95 -15.65 -11.02 12.87
N ILE A 96 -16.37 -10.37 11.95
CA ILE A 96 -16.27 -10.68 10.52
C ILE A 96 -15.02 -9.99 9.97
N LEU A 97 -14.14 -10.74 9.31
CA LEU A 97 -12.98 -10.15 8.63
C LEU A 97 -13.45 -9.38 7.39
N GLU A 98 -13.45 -8.05 7.43
CA GLU A 98 -13.95 -7.23 6.32
C GLU A 98 -12.84 -6.82 5.36
N LYS A 99 -11.65 -6.51 5.88
CA LYS A 99 -10.53 -6.00 5.08
C LYS A 99 -9.21 -6.53 5.60
N VAL A 100 -8.26 -6.71 4.69
CA VAL A 100 -6.86 -6.97 5.00
C VAL A 100 -6.05 -5.94 4.23
N GLY A 101 -5.35 -5.06 4.94
CA GLY A 101 -4.47 -4.05 4.35
C GLY A 101 -3.03 -4.55 4.20
N ILE A 102 -2.11 -3.63 3.96
CA ILE A 102 -0.66 -3.93 3.90
C ILE A 102 -0.12 -4.28 5.29
N SER A 103 -0.58 -3.57 6.32
CA SER A 103 -0.13 -3.68 7.71
C SER A 103 -1.27 -3.75 8.73
N TYR A 104 -2.51 -3.97 8.28
CA TYR A 104 -3.67 -4.00 9.18
C TYR A 104 -4.70 -5.03 8.74
N VAL A 105 -5.59 -5.39 9.65
CA VAL A 105 -6.86 -6.08 9.36
C VAL A 105 -8.01 -5.25 9.93
N VAL A 106 -9.19 -5.39 9.34
CA VAL A 106 -10.43 -4.79 9.86
C VAL A 106 -11.40 -5.92 10.19
N LEU A 107 -11.82 -5.97 11.45
CA LEU A 107 -12.89 -6.82 11.93
C LEU A 107 -14.13 -5.97 12.12
N LYS A 108 -15.28 -6.46 11.69
CA LYS A 108 -16.56 -5.94 12.15
C LYS A 108 -16.96 -6.66 13.43
N GLU A 109 -16.97 -5.93 14.54
CA GLU A 109 -17.26 -6.49 15.86
C GLU A 109 -18.71 -7.00 15.94
N ALA A 110 -18.87 -8.17 16.56
CA ALA A 110 -20.19 -8.69 16.88
C ALA A 110 -20.87 -7.81 17.94
N GLY A 111 -22.17 -7.54 17.76
CA GLY A 111 -22.97 -6.77 18.72
C GLY A 111 -23.00 -5.26 18.45
N THR A 112 -21.85 -4.61 18.30
CA THR A 112 -21.78 -3.17 18.02
C THR A 112 -21.83 -2.86 16.52
N GLY A 113 -21.30 -3.75 15.68
CA GLY A 113 -21.13 -3.51 14.26
C GLY A 113 -20.04 -2.49 13.92
N ASN A 114 -19.22 -2.10 14.91
CA ASN A 114 -18.11 -1.18 14.70
C ASN A 114 -17.00 -1.84 13.86
N GLU A 115 -16.28 -1.01 13.10
CA GLU A 115 -15.01 -1.41 12.50
C GLU A 115 -13.90 -1.35 13.56
N LEU A 116 -13.30 -2.51 13.85
CA LEU A 116 -12.10 -2.64 14.66
C LEU A 116 -10.90 -2.87 13.76
N ILE A 117 -9.96 -1.93 13.79
CA ILE A 117 -8.73 -1.98 12.99
C ILE A 117 -7.60 -2.48 13.89
N ALA A 118 -6.85 -3.49 13.44
CA ALA A 118 -5.76 -4.09 14.21
C ALA A 118 -4.49 -4.26 13.39
N ASP A 119 -3.33 -4.18 14.06
CA ASP A 119 -2.00 -4.36 13.44
C ASP A 119 -1.78 -5.80 13.00
N LEU A 120 -1.47 -5.99 11.72
CA LEU A 120 -1.21 -7.30 11.13
C LEU A 120 0.06 -7.95 11.73
N TYR A 121 1.08 -7.16 12.05
CA TYR A 121 2.37 -7.70 12.51
C TYR A 121 2.34 -8.22 13.94
N SER A 122 1.30 -7.86 14.69
CA SER A 122 1.05 -8.35 16.05
C SER A 122 0.19 -9.61 16.08
N ILE A 123 -0.35 -10.08 14.95
CA ILE A 123 -1.15 -11.30 14.88
C ILE A 123 -0.25 -12.52 15.15
N LYS A 124 -0.63 -13.31 16.14
CA LYS A 124 0.00 -14.60 16.41
C LYS A 124 -0.77 -15.76 15.83
N PHE A 125 -2.09 -15.77 16.03
CA PHE A 125 -2.96 -16.85 15.59
C PHE A 125 -4.26 -16.29 15.00
N VAL A 126 -4.79 -16.97 13.99
CA VAL A 126 -6.10 -16.69 13.39
C VAL A 126 -6.90 -17.98 13.35
N THR A 127 -8.03 -18.00 14.04
CA THR A 127 -9.00 -19.08 13.99
C THR A 127 -10.16 -18.68 13.09
N VAL A 128 -10.37 -19.43 12.01
CA VAL A 128 -11.46 -19.21 11.07
C VAL A 128 -12.63 -20.12 11.41
N SER A 129 -13.80 -19.53 11.67
CA SER A 129 -15.00 -20.31 11.94
C SER A 129 -15.61 -20.82 10.63
N ARG A 130 -15.72 -22.15 10.50
CA ARG A 130 -16.51 -22.77 9.44
C ARG A 130 -17.99 -22.52 9.74
N ASN A 131 -18.63 -21.63 8.98
CA ASN A 131 -20.08 -21.52 8.98
C ASN A 131 -20.67 -22.90 8.64
N GLY A 132 -21.40 -23.52 9.58
CA GLY A 132 -22.25 -24.68 9.28
C GLY A 132 -22.04 -25.98 10.05
N LEU A 133 -21.43 -26.03 11.25
CA LEU A 133 -21.42 -27.28 12.03
C LEU A 133 -22.37 -27.37 13.23
N ASN A 134 -22.85 -26.31 13.91
CA ASN A 134 -23.72 -26.51 15.09
C ASN A 134 -24.66 -25.33 15.47
N ALA A 135 -25.32 -24.67 14.52
CA ALA A 135 -26.36 -23.67 14.85
C ALA A 135 -27.77 -24.27 15.04
N ASN A 136 -27.88 -25.60 15.22
CA ASN A 136 -29.12 -26.29 15.55
C ASN A 136 -29.02 -26.98 16.92
N LYS A 137 -28.84 -26.20 17.99
CA LYS A 137 -29.34 -26.61 19.31
C LYS A 137 -30.47 -25.65 19.68
N LYS A 138 -31.67 -26.19 19.47
CA LYS A 138 -32.96 -25.56 19.80
C LYS A 138 -32.97 -25.12 21.26
N PHE A 139 -33.58 -23.96 21.52
CA PHE A 139 -34.20 -23.63 22.80
C PHE A 139 -35.30 -24.63 23.12
#